data_AF-A0A925X2F9-F1
#
_entry.id   AF-A0A925X2F9-F1
#
_cell.length_a   1.000
_cell.length_b   1.000
_cell.length_c   1.000
_cell.angle_alpha   90.00
_cell.angle_beta   90.00
_cell.angle_gamma   90.00
#
_symmetry.space_group_name_H-M   'P 1'
#
loop_
_entity.id
_entity.type
_entity.pdbx_description
1 polymer ?
#
loop_
_entity_poly.entity_id
_entity_poly.type
_entity_poly.pdbx_seq_one_letter_code
_entity_poly.pdbx_strand_id
1 'polypeptide(L)'
;MLKFIPVGAKKSSRSLAVAVGAVALGSTLAPVLAAPNYNIISLGVVVQGDTTSTGMGVSPNGQYVTGFSSVTGANHALLWQSGTGSTALPGVAGKNFNMPQGVNNAGAAAGTAATTFFGSAPLPVLWKNNTATAYPLPGGETLGRANSINSAETAVGSVDGGSLEQAAVFAMGGSQVMTQTMPNGGVLKTAFGINDAGRIVGQALDPTNAAVTKGFYIDPGDATATDIGALTALGHNSAIPFGVSTNGFVTGSSSLNSGVGSRAFLWSEADGMLEVPLPAGTSQGQGRGVNASGWIVGSASSATSIPFLYDGITSVSLQSLLSGAAGWDLTSGTSNAAFSISDNGIITGRGLLNGVVTGFVMVPVPEPTSIGLLAVGAGAIAIRRRRNA
;
A
#
# COMPACT_ATOMS: atom_id res chain seq x y z
N MET A 1 88.11 10.60 16.58
CA MET A 1 88.09 11.98 17.12
C MET A 1 86.93 12.05 18.11
N LEU A 2 87.23 11.95 19.41
CA LEU A 2 86.27 12.05 20.52
C LEU A 2 85.84 13.51 20.73
N LYS A 3 84.60 13.73 21.19
CA LYS A 3 84.04 14.84 22.01
C LYS A 3 82.52 14.90 21.75
N PHE A 4 81.56 15.07 22.66
CA PHE A 4 81.44 15.40 24.08
C PHE A 4 80.02 14.93 24.51
N ILE A 5 79.80 14.57 25.77
CA ILE A 5 78.45 14.51 26.40
C ILE A 5 78.29 15.79 27.25
N PRO A 6 77.09 16.40 27.36
CA PRO A 6 76.39 16.30 28.65
C PRO A 6 74.87 16.15 28.58
N VAL A 7 74.37 15.63 29.70
CA VAL A 7 72.99 15.32 30.10
C VAL A 7 72.21 16.60 30.44
N GLY A 8 70.92 16.63 30.09
CA GLY A 8 69.98 17.70 30.46
C GLY A 8 68.54 17.19 30.68
N ALA A 9 68.24 16.86 31.93
CA ALA A 9 66.98 16.75 32.67
C ALA A 9 65.59 16.80 31.95
N LYS A 10 64.83 15.71 32.19
CA LYS A 10 63.42 15.60 32.64
C LYS A 10 62.39 16.61 32.12
N LYS A 11 61.39 16.09 31.39
CA LYS A 11 59.96 16.34 31.66
C LYS A 11 59.13 15.10 31.33
N SER A 12 58.31 14.72 32.31
CA SER A 12 57.39 13.59 32.31
C SER A 12 56.15 13.86 31.44
N SER A 13 55.71 12.88 30.67
CA SER A 13 54.28 12.64 30.46
C SER A 13 54.04 11.17 30.16
N ARG A 14 53.01 10.63 30.83
CA ARG A 14 52.61 9.22 30.84
C ARG A 14 52.06 8.84 29.46
N SER A 15 52.59 7.78 28.86
CA SER A 15 52.03 7.15 27.67
C SER A 15 50.82 6.29 28.06
N LEU A 16 49.65 6.68 27.56
CA LEU A 16 48.39 5.95 27.70
C LEU A 16 48.45 4.70 26.79
N ALA A 17 48.52 3.51 27.37
CA ALA A 17 48.37 2.26 26.62
C ALA A 17 46.88 2.05 26.33
N VAL A 18 46.48 2.22 25.08
CA VAL A 18 45.14 1.86 24.59
C VAL A 18 45.11 0.35 24.39
N ALA A 19 44.33 -0.34 25.21
CA ALA A 19 43.98 -1.73 24.99
C ALA A 19 43.03 -1.82 23.78
N VAL A 20 43.47 -2.49 22.72
CA VAL A 20 42.61 -2.86 21.59
C VAL A 20 41.73 -4.02 22.04
N GLY A 21 40.50 -3.72 22.45
CA GLY A 21 39.45 -4.71 22.63
C GLY A 21 38.95 -5.17 21.27
N ALA A 22 39.17 -6.44 20.94
CA ALA A 22 38.55 -7.07 19.79
C ALA A 22 37.02 -7.11 20.00
N VAL A 23 36.29 -6.28 19.26
CA VAL A 23 34.83 -6.38 19.17
C VAL A 23 34.52 -7.54 18.23
N ALA A 24 34.08 -8.65 18.81
CA ALA A 24 33.39 -9.68 18.04
C ALA A 24 32.08 -9.07 17.52
N LEU A 25 32.02 -8.79 16.22
CA LEU A 25 30.77 -8.48 15.52
C LEU A 25 29.93 -9.77 15.51
N GLY A 26 29.22 -10.01 16.61
CA GLY A 26 28.11 -10.96 16.60
C GLY A 26 27.06 -10.39 15.67
N SER A 27 26.85 -11.04 14.52
CA SER A 27 25.67 -10.84 13.70
C SER A 27 24.46 -11.22 14.56
N THR A 28 23.85 -10.24 15.23
CA THR A 28 22.51 -10.42 15.77
C THR A 28 21.61 -10.55 14.56
N LEU A 29 21.27 -11.79 14.18
CA LEU A 29 20.09 -12.05 13.37
C LEU A 29 18.97 -11.26 14.03
N ALA A 30 18.45 -10.25 13.34
CA ALA A 30 17.23 -9.59 13.77
C ALA A 30 16.20 -10.70 14.00
N PRO A 31 15.49 -10.72 15.14
CA PRO A 31 14.47 -11.72 15.36
C PRO A 31 13.49 -11.65 14.18
N VAL A 32 13.31 -12.77 13.50
CA VAL A 32 12.23 -12.94 12.54
C VAL A 32 10.95 -12.76 13.34
N LEU A 33 10.34 -11.58 13.25
CA LEU A 33 9.02 -11.36 13.83
C LEU A 33 8.06 -12.29 13.09
N ALA A 34 7.50 -13.25 13.80
CA ALA A 34 6.38 -14.01 13.27
C ALA A 34 5.27 -13.03 12.86
N ALA A 35 4.58 -13.31 11.75
CA ALA A 35 3.44 -12.51 11.34
C ALA A 35 2.47 -12.35 12.53
N PRO A 36 2.04 -11.12 12.86
CA PRO A 36 1.24 -10.90 14.04
C PRO A 36 -0.12 -11.58 13.90
N ASN A 37 -0.72 -11.98 15.01
CA ASN A 37 -2.14 -12.30 15.03
C ASN A 37 -2.96 -11.02 14.81
N TYR A 38 -4.17 -11.16 14.29
CA TYR A 38 -5.03 -10.05 13.93
C TYR A 38 -6.43 -10.18 14.53
N ASN A 39 -6.94 -9.06 15.04
CA ASN A 39 -8.38 -8.87 15.24
C ASN A 39 -8.99 -8.36 13.94
N ILE A 40 -10.11 -8.96 13.52
CA ILE A 40 -10.86 -8.53 12.33
C ILE A 40 -12.12 -7.76 12.73
N ILE A 41 -12.28 -6.58 12.15
CA ILE A 41 -13.39 -5.65 12.42
C ILE A 41 -14.19 -5.50 11.12
N SER A 42 -15.50 -5.66 11.21
CA SER A 42 -16.41 -5.37 10.10
C SER A 42 -16.48 -3.86 9.84
N LEU A 43 -16.34 -3.46 8.58
CA LEU A 43 -16.65 -2.09 8.15
C LEU A 43 -18.16 -1.82 8.17
N GLY A 44 -18.99 -2.87 8.17
CA GLY A 44 -20.44 -2.77 8.15
C GLY A 44 -20.96 -2.08 6.89
N VAL A 45 -22.21 -1.62 6.94
CA VAL A 45 -22.82 -0.75 5.93
C VAL A 45 -23.11 0.62 6.54
N VAL A 46 -23.02 1.69 5.75
CA VAL A 46 -23.18 3.07 6.26
C VAL A 46 -24.49 3.74 5.87
N VAL A 47 -25.27 3.11 4.98
CA VAL A 47 -26.61 3.57 4.57
C VAL A 47 -27.61 2.44 4.81
N GLN A 48 -28.78 2.79 5.34
CA GLN A 48 -29.86 1.82 5.56
C GLN A 48 -30.32 1.24 4.22
N GLY A 49 -30.33 -0.10 4.12
CA GLY A 49 -30.72 -0.82 2.91
C GLY A 49 -29.54 -1.35 2.08
N ASP A 50 -28.32 -0.87 2.34
CA ASP A 50 -27.11 -1.48 1.80
C ASP A 50 -26.94 -2.90 2.36
N THR A 51 -26.41 -3.79 1.53
CA THR A 51 -26.34 -5.23 1.80
C THR A 51 -24.93 -5.79 1.84
N THR A 52 -23.95 -5.07 1.28
CA THR A 52 -22.55 -5.49 1.24
C THR A 52 -21.63 -4.30 1.46
N SER A 53 -20.37 -4.57 1.76
CA SER A 53 -19.34 -3.53 1.82
C SER A 53 -17.97 -4.03 1.38
N THR A 54 -17.05 -3.09 1.13
CA THR A 54 -15.68 -3.37 0.73
C THR A 54 -14.77 -2.28 1.30
N GLY A 55 -13.66 -2.68 1.94
CA GLY A 55 -12.56 -1.77 2.27
C GLY A 55 -11.60 -1.64 1.09
N MET A 56 -11.01 -0.46 0.86
CA MET A 56 -10.17 -0.16 -0.31
C MET A 56 -8.76 0.27 0.11
N GLY A 57 -8.60 1.49 0.62
CA GLY A 57 -7.32 2.06 1.02
C GLY A 57 -7.18 2.16 2.54
N VAL A 58 -5.96 2.05 3.06
CA VAL A 58 -5.63 2.39 4.44
C VAL A 58 -4.54 3.46 4.46
N SER A 59 -4.64 4.42 5.38
CA SER A 59 -3.64 5.47 5.53
C SER A 59 -2.32 4.88 6.06
N PRO A 60 -1.14 5.46 5.73
CA PRO A 60 0.15 4.93 6.19
C PRO A 60 0.24 4.73 7.71
N ASN A 61 -0.39 5.59 8.51
CA ASN A 61 -0.44 5.47 9.97
C ASN A 61 -1.51 4.49 10.51
N GLY A 62 -2.30 3.86 9.63
CA GLY A 62 -3.37 2.92 9.98
C GLY A 62 -4.60 3.53 10.65
N GLN A 63 -4.70 4.86 10.75
CA GLN A 63 -5.80 5.53 11.46
C GLN A 63 -7.08 5.60 10.65
N TYR A 64 -6.99 5.58 9.32
CA TYR A 64 -8.11 5.75 8.41
C TYR A 64 -8.17 4.63 7.38
N VAL A 65 -9.37 4.16 7.08
CA VAL A 65 -9.64 3.20 6.02
C VAL A 65 -10.80 3.73 5.17
N THR A 66 -10.62 3.77 3.86
CA THR A 66 -11.70 4.06 2.91
C THR A 66 -12.37 2.79 2.44
N GLY A 67 -13.61 2.95 1.96
CA GLY A 67 -14.35 1.87 1.33
C GLY A 67 -15.68 2.36 0.80
N PHE A 68 -16.57 1.41 0.54
CA PHE A 68 -17.96 1.71 0.24
C PHE A 68 -18.87 0.58 0.72
N SER A 69 -20.11 0.93 1.05
CA SER A 69 -21.22 -0.02 1.14
C SER A 69 -22.08 0.05 -0.10
N SER A 70 -22.76 -1.04 -0.42
CA SER A 70 -23.42 -1.22 -1.71
C SER A 70 -24.83 -1.76 -1.56
N VAL A 71 -25.68 -1.29 -2.46
CA VAL A 71 -27.00 -1.82 -2.78
C VAL A 71 -27.11 -1.95 -4.30
N THR A 72 -28.09 -2.69 -4.79
CA THR A 72 -28.37 -2.75 -6.24
C THR A 72 -28.55 -1.32 -6.79
N GLY A 73 -27.64 -0.90 -7.67
CA GLY A 73 -27.71 0.41 -8.34
C GLY A 73 -26.97 1.56 -7.65
N ALA A 74 -26.30 1.34 -6.51
CA ALA A 74 -25.51 2.38 -5.84
C ALA A 74 -24.35 1.86 -4.99
N ASN A 75 -23.30 2.68 -4.87
CA ASN A 75 -22.23 2.56 -3.89
C ASN A 75 -22.17 3.84 -3.05
N HIS A 76 -22.24 3.69 -1.73
CA HIS A 76 -22.12 4.76 -0.76
C HIS A 76 -20.71 4.74 -0.15
N ALA A 77 -19.96 5.82 -0.37
CA ALA A 77 -18.61 5.96 0.14
C ALA A 77 -18.61 5.96 1.68
N LEU A 78 -17.61 5.29 2.28
CA LEU A 78 -17.39 5.29 3.71
C LEU A 78 -15.94 5.60 4.07
N LEU A 79 -15.79 6.12 5.29
CA LEU A 79 -14.52 6.30 5.98
C LEU A 79 -14.64 5.62 7.34
N TRP A 80 -13.75 4.68 7.63
CA TRP A 80 -13.54 4.14 8.96
C TRP A 80 -12.37 4.85 9.63
N GLN A 81 -12.56 5.21 10.90
CA GLN A 81 -11.53 5.80 11.73
C GLN A 81 -11.33 4.95 12.99
N SER A 82 -10.06 4.68 13.32
CA SER A 82 -9.69 3.96 14.54
C SER A 82 -10.29 4.62 15.78
N GLY A 83 -10.98 3.83 16.61
CA GLY A 83 -11.69 4.29 17.82
C GLY A 83 -13.09 4.87 17.57
N THR A 84 -13.43 5.24 16.34
CA THR A 84 -14.75 5.85 15.99
C THR A 84 -15.63 4.90 15.19
N GLY A 85 -15.05 4.05 14.34
CA GLY A 85 -15.78 3.16 13.43
C GLY A 85 -16.07 3.80 12.07
N SER A 86 -17.00 3.19 11.32
CA SER A 86 -17.36 3.59 9.96
C SER A 86 -18.39 4.72 9.94
N THR A 87 -18.16 5.72 9.10
CA THR A 87 -19.09 6.82 8.80
C THR A 87 -19.29 6.98 7.30
N ALA A 88 -20.49 7.33 6.87
CA ALA A 88 -20.75 7.68 5.47
C ALA A 88 -20.01 8.97 5.07
N LEU A 89 -19.45 8.96 3.86
CA LEU A 89 -18.97 10.16 3.19
C LEU A 89 -20.07 10.71 2.26
N PRO A 90 -20.13 12.03 2.02
CA PRO A 90 -21.12 12.61 1.12
C PRO A 90 -20.96 12.08 -0.32
N GLY A 91 -22.07 11.88 -1.01
CA GLY A 91 -22.09 11.54 -2.43
C GLY A 91 -21.90 12.76 -3.32
N VAL A 92 -21.58 12.52 -4.60
CA VAL A 92 -21.56 13.56 -5.64
C VAL A 92 -22.90 13.60 -6.36
N ALA A 93 -23.45 14.80 -6.55
CA ALA A 93 -24.74 14.99 -7.20
C ALA A 93 -24.79 14.32 -8.60
N GLY A 94 -25.83 13.52 -8.85
CA GLY A 94 -25.98 12.78 -10.10
C GLY A 94 -25.05 11.57 -10.26
N LYS A 95 -24.28 11.19 -9.22
CA LYS A 95 -23.37 10.03 -9.24
C LYS A 95 -23.78 9.04 -8.14
N ASN A 96 -24.30 7.89 -8.55
CA ASN A 96 -24.78 6.85 -7.62
C ASN A 96 -23.65 5.92 -7.14
N PHE A 97 -22.50 5.90 -7.80
CA PHE A 97 -21.40 4.99 -7.49
C PHE A 97 -20.21 5.78 -6.98
N ASN A 98 -20.11 5.95 -5.66
CA ASN A 98 -19.06 6.71 -4.98
C ASN A 98 -18.06 5.74 -4.34
N MET A 99 -16.83 5.71 -4.86
CA MET A 99 -15.83 4.69 -4.55
C MET A 99 -14.49 5.36 -4.21
N PRO A 100 -14.25 5.72 -2.93
CA PRO A 100 -12.93 6.15 -2.49
C PRO A 100 -11.96 4.97 -2.58
N GLN A 101 -10.76 5.22 -3.09
CA GLN A 101 -9.74 4.23 -3.39
C GLN A 101 -8.51 4.37 -2.47
N GLY A 102 -8.09 5.61 -2.22
CA GLY A 102 -6.95 5.93 -1.34
C GLY A 102 -7.33 6.90 -0.23
N VAL A 103 -6.52 6.94 0.83
CA VAL A 103 -6.68 7.85 1.97
C VAL A 103 -5.33 8.21 2.57
N ASN A 104 -5.15 9.47 2.94
CA ASN A 104 -3.93 9.94 3.57
C ASN A 104 -4.05 10.02 5.11
N ASN A 105 -2.95 10.34 5.80
CA ASN A 105 -2.90 10.41 7.26
C ASN A 105 -3.74 11.54 7.89
N ALA A 106 -4.27 12.46 7.08
CA ALA A 106 -5.19 13.51 7.51
C ALA A 106 -6.67 13.13 7.33
N GLY A 107 -6.96 11.91 6.84
CA GLY A 107 -8.32 11.45 6.56
C GLY A 107 -8.91 12.01 5.27
N ALA A 108 -8.11 12.68 4.43
CA ALA A 108 -8.54 13.06 3.09
C ALA A 108 -8.44 11.84 2.17
N ALA A 109 -9.49 11.60 1.40
CA ALA A 109 -9.63 10.43 0.54
C ALA A 109 -9.82 10.84 -0.92
N ALA A 110 -9.27 10.06 -1.85
CA ALA A 110 -9.54 10.23 -3.28
C ALA A 110 -10.09 8.95 -3.91
N GLY A 111 -10.85 9.12 -4.99
CA GLY A 111 -11.43 8.01 -5.72
C GLY A 111 -12.31 8.46 -6.88
N THR A 112 -13.30 7.64 -7.23
CA THR A 112 -14.18 7.88 -8.37
C THR A 112 -15.63 7.98 -7.96
N ALA A 113 -16.35 8.94 -8.54
CA ALA A 113 -17.80 8.97 -8.55
C ALA A 113 -18.34 8.77 -9.98
N ALA A 114 -19.24 7.81 -10.17
CA ALA A 114 -19.80 7.46 -11.48
C ALA A 114 -21.33 7.35 -11.47
N THR A 115 -21.95 7.39 -12.66
CA THR A 115 -23.41 7.29 -12.80
C THR A 115 -23.91 5.84 -12.81
N THR A 116 -23.08 4.90 -13.26
CA THR A 116 -23.43 3.48 -13.39
C THR A 116 -22.38 2.59 -12.73
N PHE A 117 -22.75 1.34 -12.48
CA PHE A 117 -21.87 0.30 -11.94
C PHE A 117 -20.62 0.07 -12.80
N PHE A 118 -20.76 0.20 -14.12
CA PHE A 118 -19.66 0.05 -15.07
C PHE A 118 -18.80 1.32 -15.22
N GLY A 119 -19.05 2.35 -14.41
CA GLY A 119 -18.20 3.54 -14.37
C GLY A 119 -18.51 4.58 -15.45
N SER A 120 -19.76 4.73 -15.88
CA SER A 120 -20.14 5.78 -16.84
C SER A 120 -19.99 7.20 -16.26
N ALA A 121 -19.54 8.13 -17.10
CA ALA A 121 -19.26 9.53 -16.76
C ALA A 121 -18.48 9.68 -15.43
N PRO A 122 -17.31 9.04 -15.29
CA PRO A 122 -16.57 9.04 -14.03
C PRO A 122 -15.95 10.41 -13.77
N LEU A 123 -16.00 10.85 -12.51
CA LEU A 123 -15.28 12.01 -12.02
C LEU A 123 -14.26 11.58 -10.95
N PRO A 124 -13.04 12.14 -10.97
CA PRO A 124 -12.10 12.00 -9.86
C PRO A 124 -12.55 12.91 -8.72
N VAL A 125 -12.63 12.38 -7.50
CA VAL A 125 -13.23 13.09 -6.36
C VAL A 125 -12.29 13.08 -5.16
N LEU A 126 -12.20 14.22 -4.49
CA LEU A 126 -11.64 14.39 -3.15
C LEU A 126 -12.78 14.40 -2.13
N TRP A 127 -12.71 13.52 -1.15
CA TRP A 127 -13.50 13.58 0.07
C TRP A 127 -12.65 14.12 1.21
N LYS A 128 -13.04 15.28 1.75
CA LYS A 128 -12.34 15.95 2.84
C LYS A 128 -13.31 16.81 3.64
N ASN A 129 -13.16 16.82 4.97
CA ASN A 129 -13.98 17.65 5.88
C ASN A 129 -15.49 17.50 5.60
N ASN A 130 -15.96 16.25 5.46
CA ASN A 130 -17.34 15.92 5.15
C ASN A 130 -17.88 16.60 3.86
N THR A 131 -17.01 16.83 2.88
CA THR A 131 -17.36 17.40 1.57
C THR A 131 -16.79 16.50 0.48
N ALA A 132 -17.57 16.26 -0.58
CA ALA A 132 -17.12 15.63 -1.81
C ALA A 132 -16.93 16.71 -2.87
N THR A 133 -15.72 16.82 -3.42
CA THR A 133 -15.40 17.80 -4.46
C THR A 133 -14.71 17.09 -5.60
N ALA A 134 -15.24 17.25 -6.82
CA ALA A 134 -14.57 16.75 -8.01
C ALA A 134 -13.27 17.54 -8.21
N TYR A 135 -12.16 16.84 -8.47
CA TYR A 135 -10.94 17.49 -8.92
C TYR A 135 -11.20 18.15 -10.29
N PRO A 136 -10.52 19.27 -10.61
CA PRO A 136 -10.51 19.77 -11.97
C PRO A 136 -9.95 18.69 -12.91
N LEU A 137 -10.46 18.60 -14.13
CA LEU A 137 -9.88 17.73 -15.16
C LEU A 137 -8.79 18.48 -15.94
N PRO A 138 -7.78 17.78 -16.48
CA PRO A 138 -6.85 18.38 -17.43
C PRO A 138 -7.60 19.02 -18.62
N GLY A 139 -7.01 20.07 -19.20
CA GLY A 139 -7.66 20.80 -20.29
C GLY A 139 -7.98 19.91 -21.49
N GLY A 140 -9.24 19.88 -21.90
CA GLY A 140 -9.73 19.04 -23.01
C GLY A 140 -10.35 17.71 -22.58
N GLU A 141 -10.10 17.27 -21.35
CA GLU A 141 -10.58 16.01 -20.81
C GLU A 141 -11.97 16.15 -20.18
N THR A 142 -12.80 15.12 -20.31
CA THR A 142 -14.18 15.13 -19.75
C THR A 142 -14.47 14.01 -18.76
N LEU A 143 -13.59 13.00 -18.69
CA LEU A 143 -13.73 11.85 -17.82
C LEU A 143 -12.46 11.68 -16.98
N GLY A 144 -12.60 11.29 -15.72
CA GLY A 144 -11.45 11.02 -14.87
C GLY A 144 -11.73 10.05 -13.73
N ARG A 145 -10.70 9.30 -13.33
CA ARG A 145 -10.72 8.32 -12.24
C ARG A 145 -9.50 8.53 -11.38
N ALA A 146 -9.67 8.66 -10.06
CA ALA A 146 -8.56 8.66 -9.12
C ALA A 146 -8.46 7.30 -8.43
N ASN A 147 -7.23 6.80 -8.27
CA ASN A 147 -6.92 5.47 -7.70
C ASN A 147 -6.13 5.56 -6.39
N SER A 148 -5.36 6.64 -6.18
CA SER A 148 -4.61 6.87 -4.94
C SER A 148 -4.43 8.35 -4.67
N ILE A 149 -4.05 8.71 -3.44
CA ILE A 149 -3.81 10.07 -2.94
C ILE A 149 -2.60 10.08 -2.00
N ASN A 150 -1.83 11.16 -2.02
CA ASN A 150 -0.73 11.39 -1.08
C ASN A 150 -1.07 12.43 0.01
N SER A 151 -0.13 12.69 0.92
CA SER A 151 -0.27 13.68 1.99
C SER A 151 -0.47 15.13 1.51
N ALA A 152 -0.09 15.44 0.27
CA ALA A 152 -0.30 16.74 -0.36
C ALA A 152 -1.66 16.85 -1.07
N GLU A 153 -2.54 15.86 -0.91
CA GLU A 153 -3.86 15.77 -1.55
C GLU A 153 -3.81 15.71 -3.08
N THR A 154 -2.64 15.35 -3.60
CA THR A 154 -2.44 15.03 -5.00
C THR A 154 -2.87 13.59 -5.20
N ALA A 155 -3.83 13.41 -6.10
CA ALA A 155 -4.31 12.10 -6.50
C ALA A 155 -3.74 11.70 -7.86
N VAL A 156 -3.69 10.39 -8.12
CA VAL A 156 -3.28 9.85 -9.42
C VAL A 156 -4.31 8.89 -9.95
N GLY A 157 -4.36 8.72 -11.27
CA GLY A 157 -5.27 7.80 -11.92
C GLY A 157 -5.23 7.87 -13.44
N SER A 158 -6.40 7.96 -14.07
CA SER A 158 -6.51 8.11 -15.52
C SER A 158 -7.63 9.06 -15.95
N VAL A 159 -7.48 9.61 -17.16
CA VAL A 159 -8.52 10.32 -17.90
C VAL A 159 -8.99 9.50 -19.10
N ASP A 160 -10.17 9.84 -19.63
CA ASP A 160 -10.77 9.19 -20.80
C ASP A 160 -10.97 7.67 -20.64
N GLY A 161 -10.85 6.89 -21.73
CA GLY A 161 -11.08 5.45 -21.71
C GLY A 161 -10.71 4.78 -23.04
N GLY A 162 -10.56 3.45 -23.01
CA GLY A 162 -10.18 2.67 -24.19
C GLY A 162 -8.83 3.12 -24.76
N SER A 163 -8.74 3.30 -26.08
CA SER A 163 -7.49 3.71 -26.73
C SER A 163 -7.01 5.11 -26.32
N LEU A 164 -7.93 5.97 -25.89
CA LEU A 164 -7.66 7.35 -25.46
C LEU A 164 -7.26 7.45 -23.99
N GLU A 165 -7.33 6.36 -23.21
CA GLU A 165 -6.97 6.42 -21.80
C GLU A 165 -5.53 6.92 -21.62
N GLN A 166 -5.33 7.84 -20.68
CA GLN A 166 -4.01 8.39 -20.32
C GLN A 166 -3.87 8.52 -18.80
N ALA A 167 -2.67 8.27 -18.30
CA ALA A 167 -2.38 8.44 -16.88
C ALA A 167 -2.42 9.93 -16.52
N ALA A 168 -2.95 10.25 -15.34
CA ALA A 168 -3.15 11.64 -14.93
C ALA A 168 -2.85 11.85 -13.44
N VAL A 169 -2.48 13.09 -13.13
CA VAL A 169 -2.34 13.64 -11.78
C VAL A 169 -3.46 14.65 -11.57
N PHE A 170 -4.15 14.53 -10.43
CA PHE A 170 -5.25 15.40 -10.04
C PHE A 170 -4.89 16.19 -8.78
N ALA A 171 -5.02 17.51 -8.85
CA ALA A 171 -4.85 18.39 -7.71
C ALA A 171 -5.80 19.58 -7.81
N MET A 172 -6.25 20.09 -6.66
CA MET A 172 -7.19 21.23 -6.63
C MET A 172 -6.60 22.50 -7.25
N GLY A 173 -5.27 22.64 -7.24
CA GLY A 173 -4.54 23.74 -7.88
C GLY A 173 -4.32 23.57 -9.39
N GLY A 174 -4.66 22.41 -9.97
CA GLY A 174 -4.47 22.11 -11.38
C GLY A 174 -4.17 20.62 -11.61
N SER A 175 -4.88 20.02 -12.57
CA SER A 175 -4.69 18.63 -12.97
C SER A 175 -4.01 18.55 -14.33
N GLN A 176 -3.25 17.49 -14.54
CA GLN A 176 -2.47 17.29 -15.76
C GLN A 176 -2.42 15.83 -16.18
N VAL A 177 -2.39 15.59 -17.48
CA VAL A 177 -1.97 14.31 -18.05
C VAL A 177 -0.49 14.11 -17.76
N MET A 178 -0.09 12.89 -17.43
CA MET A 178 1.32 12.52 -17.27
C MET A 178 1.99 12.44 -18.64
N THR A 179 3.00 13.28 -18.88
CA THR A 179 3.69 13.41 -20.17
C THR A 179 5.03 12.67 -20.23
N GLN A 180 5.43 12.03 -19.14
CA GLN A 180 6.62 11.21 -19.09
C GLN A 180 6.52 10.05 -20.10
N THR A 181 7.67 9.65 -20.65
CA THR A 181 7.74 8.56 -21.63
C THR A 181 8.32 7.29 -21.01
N MET A 182 7.93 6.13 -21.53
CA MET A 182 8.67 4.91 -21.25
C MET A 182 9.98 4.87 -22.07
N PRO A 183 11.03 4.16 -21.63
CA PRO A 183 12.29 4.06 -22.38
C PRO A 183 12.12 3.43 -23.77
N ASN A 184 11.12 2.56 -23.94
CA ASN A 184 10.77 1.95 -25.22
C ASN A 184 9.78 2.80 -26.06
N GLY A 185 9.42 4.01 -25.62
CA GLY A 185 8.43 4.87 -26.27
C GLY A 185 6.97 4.54 -25.95
N GLY A 186 6.71 3.59 -25.04
CA GLY A 186 5.37 3.28 -24.56
C GLY A 186 4.68 4.46 -23.87
N VAL A 187 3.35 4.45 -23.93
CA VAL A 187 2.49 5.54 -23.44
C VAL A 187 1.89 5.15 -22.09
N LEU A 188 2.02 6.03 -21.09
CA LEU A 188 1.43 5.86 -19.77
C LEU A 188 -0.10 5.87 -19.86
N LYS A 189 -0.75 4.81 -19.35
CA LYS A 189 -2.20 4.61 -19.46
C LYS A 189 -2.93 4.83 -18.16
N THR A 190 -2.48 4.22 -17.07
CA THR A 190 -3.16 4.34 -15.78
C THR A 190 -2.13 4.40 -14.67
N ALA A 191 -2.21 5.42 -13.82
CA ALA A 191 -1.49 5.43 -12.55
C ALA A 191 -2.35 4.75 -11.47
N PHE A 192 -1.79 3.80 -10.72
CA PHE A 192 -2.50 3.06 -9.68
C PHE A 192 -2.10 3.51 -8.28
N GLY A 193 -0.81 3.79 -8.06
CA GLY A 193 -0.27 4.15 -6.75
C GLY A 193 0.52 5.46 -6.78
N ILE A 194 0.42 6.21 -5.68
CA ILE A 194 1.28 7.34 -5.36
C ILE A 194 1.62 7.29 -3.87
N ASN A 195 2.87 7.61 -3.49
CA ASN A 195 3.25 7.77 -2.09
C ASN A 195 3.47 9.24 -1.70
N ASP A 196 3.79 9.50 -0.42
CA ASP A 196 3.99 10.85 0.11
C ASP A 196 5.23 11.57 -0.43
N ALA A 197 6.19 10.83 -0.98
CA ALA A 197 7.31 11.42 -1.72
C ALA A 197 6.93 11.84 -3.14
N GLY A 198 5.73 11.50 -3.62
CA GLY A 198 5.27 11.79 -4.98
C GLY A 198 5.71 10.75 -6.02
N ARG A 199 6.23 9.59 -5.59
CA ARG A 199 6.56 8.48 -6.50
C ARG A 199 5.28 7.84 -7.00
N ILE A 200 5.19 7.64 -8.31
CA ILE A 200 3.99 7.13 -8.98
C ILE A 200 4.31 5.80 -9.64
N VAL A 201 3.39 4.84 -9.50
CA VAL A 201 3.44 3.57 -10.23
C VAL A 201 2.17 3.34 -11.01
N GLY A 202 2.31 2.67 -12.15
CA GLY A 202 1.17 2.33 -12.98
C GLY A 202 1.53 1.49 -14.19
N GLN A 203 0.63 1.47 -15.16
CA GLN A 203 0.80 0.73 -16.40
C GLN A 203 0.92 1.64 -17.63
N ALA A 204 1.74 1.18 -18.57
CA ALA A 204 1.91 1.73 -19.90
C ALA A 204 1.62 0.67 -20.96
N LEU A 205 1.23 1.12 -22.15
CA LEU A 205 1.06 0.26 -23.31
C LEU A 205 2.39 0.12 -24.06
N ASP A 206 2.79 -1.11 -24.37
CA ASP A 206 3.94 -1.34 -25.23
C ASP A 206 3.63 -0.89 -26.68
N PRO A 207 4.47 -0.06 -27.31
CA PRO A 207 4.18 0.50 -28.62
C PRO A 207 4.34 -0.52 -29.77
N THR A 208 5.00 -1.64 -29.51
CA THR A 208 5.26 -2.69 -30.50
C THR A 208 4.37 -3.92 -30.32
N ASN A 209 3.72 -4.07 -29.17
CA ASN A 209 2.83 -5.18 -28.88
C ASN A 209 1.70 -4.77 -27.93
N ALA A 210 0.51 -4.51 -28.48
CA ALA A 210 -0.65 -4.09 -27.70
C ALA A 210 -1.15 -5.12 -26.67
N ALA A 211 -0.70 -6.38 -26.73
CA ALA A 211 -1.00 -7.41 -25.74
C ALA A 211 -0.06 -7.38 -24.53
N VAL A 212 0.98 -6.54 -24.55
CA VAL A 212 1.96 -6.41 -23.47
C VAL A 212 1.74 -5.12 -22.70
N THR A 213 1.57 -5.26 -21.39
CA THR A 213 1.49 -4.15 -20.46
C THR A 213 2.83 -3.97 -19.75
N LYS A 214 3.40 -2.76 -19.81
CA LYS A 214 4.64 -2.41 -19.11
C LYS A 214 4.30 -1.72 -17.79
N GLY A 215 4.94 -2.17 -16.72
CA GLY A 215 4.87 -1.48 -15.44
C GLY A 215 5.83 -0.30 -15.43
N PHE A 216 5.37 0.85 -14.93
CA PHE A 216 6.22 2.02 -14.78
C PHE A 216 6.36 2.40 -13.31
N TYR A 217 7.51 2.98 -12.99
CA TYR A 217 7.80 3.71 -11.76
C TYR A 217 8.38 5.08 -12.15
N ILE A 218 7.91 6.15 -11.50
CA ILE A 218 8.34 7.53 -11.77
C ILE A 218 8.67 8.19 -10.44
N ASP A 219 9.89 8.71 -10.31
CA ASP A 219 10.24 9.65 -9.25
C ASP A 219 9.84 11.08 -9.64
N PRO A 220 9.55 11.96 -8.67
CA PRO A 220 9.19 13.34 -8.95
C PRO A 220 10.30 14.06 -9.73
N GLY A 221 9.91 14.67 -10.86
CA GLY A 221 10.82 15.45 -11.70
C GLY A 221 11.45 14.67 -12.85
N ASP A 222 11.29 13.35 -12.90
CA ASP A 222 11.77 12.55 -14.02
C ASP A 222 10.98 12.84 -15.30
N ALA A 223 11.70 12.96 -16.41
CA ALA A 223 11.12 13.10 -17.75
C ALA A 223 10.82 11.72 -18.39
N THR A 224 11.47 10.67 -17.91
CA THR A 224 11.36 9.30 -18.43
C THR A 224 11.10 8.36 -17.27
N ALA A 225 10.10 7.49 -17.43
CA ALA A 225 9.76 6.50 -16.42
C ALA A 225 10.76 5.35 -16.40
N THR A 226 10.91 4.72 -15.24
CA THR A 226 11.60 3.44 -15.09
C THR A 226 10.66 2.30 -15.49
N ASP A 227 11.09 1.45 -16.43
CA ASP A 227 10.42 0.18 -16.70
C ASP A 227 10.78 -0.81 -15.59
N ILE A 228 9.79 -1.25 -14.81
CA ILE A 228 10.02 -2.16 -13.67
C ILE A 228 10.27 -3.60 -14.12
N GLY A 229 10.10 -3.90 -15.41
CA GLY A 229 10.32 -5.22 -15.99
C GLY A 229 9.19 -6.21 -15.71
N ALA A 230 9.52 -7.50 -15.80
CA ALA A 230 8.63 -8.64 -15.55
C ALA A 230 9.44 -9.83 -15.01
N LEU A 231 8.76 -10.85 -14.48
CA LEU A 231 9.39 -12.09 -14.01
C LEU A 231 9.80 -12.99 -15.19
N THR A 232 10.85 -12.61 -15.90
CA THR A 232 11.31 -13.28 -17.14
C THR A 232 11.74 -14.72 -16.93
N ALA A 233 12.18 -15.09 -15.72
CA ALA A 233 12.48 -16.47 -15.33
C ALA A 233 11.25 -17.40 -15.45
N LEU A 234 10.04 -16.85 -15.39
CA LEU A 234 8.77 -17.56 -15.59
C LEU A 234 8.22 -17.40 -17.02
N GLY A 235 8.98 -16.77 -17.92
CA GLY A 235 8.54 -16.42 -19.27
C GLY A 235 7.58 -15.23 -19.33
N HIS A 236 7.42 -14.48 -18.24
CA HIS A 236 6.57 -13.29 -18.24
C HIS A 236 7.19 -12.14 -19.04
N ASN A 237 6.32 -11.33 -19.64
CA ASN A 237 6.71 -10.14 -20.41
C ASN A 237 5.91 -8.89 -20.04
N SER A 238 4.94 -9.02 -19.13
CA SER A 238 4.04 -7.96 -18.68
C SER A 238 4.08 -7.80 -17.16
N ALA A 239 3.84 -6.57 -16.71
CA ALA A 239 3.67 -6.25 -15.30
C ALA A 239 2.70 -5.08 -15.10
N ILE A 240 1.92 -5.15 -14.02
CA ILE A 240 1.00 -4.11 -13.57
C ILE A 240 1.28 -3.86 -12.09
N PRO A 241 1.99 -2.77 -11.73
CA PRO A 241 2.16 -2.35 -10.35
C PRO A 241 0.87 -1.70 -9.83
N PHE A 242 0.43 -2.11 -8.63
CA PHE A 242 -0.78 -1.58 -8.00
C PHE A 242 -0.47 -0.69 -6.79
N GLY A 243 0.61 -0.97 -6.06
CA GLY A 243 0.94 -0.29 -4.82
C GLY A 243 2.40 0.14 -4.76
N VAL A 244 2.65 1.28 -4.10
CA VAL A 244 3.98 1.80 -3.80
C VAL A 244 4.03 2.25 -2.34
N SER A 245 5.04 1.80 -1.61
CA SER A 245 5.26 2.12 -0.20
C SER A 245 5.98 3.46 -0.03
N THR A 246 6.05 3.96 1.21
CA THR A 246 6.72 5.23 1.54
C THR A 246 8.22 5.24 1.19
N ASN A 247 8.90 4.09 1.26
CA ASN A 247 10.31 3.95 0.90
C ASN A 247 10.55 3.44 -0.54
N GLY A 248 9.50 3.31 -1.36
CA GLY A 248 9.63 3.02 -2.79
C GLY A 248 9.58 1.54 -3.16
N PHE A 249 9.31 0.61 -2.23
CA PHE A 249 8.92 -0.74 -2.63
C PHE A 249 7.63 -0.72 -3.44
N VAL A 250 7.59 -1.50 -4.52
CA VAL A 250 6.45 -1.61 -5.43
C VAL A 250 5.93 -3.05 -5.42
N THR A 251 4.62 -3.22 -5.46
CA THR A 251 4.00 -4.54 -5.64
C THR A 251 2.94 -4.52 -6.74
N GLY A 252 2.63 -5.70 -7.26
CA GLY A 252 1.67 -5.83 -8.34
C GLY A 252 1.51 -7.26 -8.84
N SER A 253 1.19 -7.36 -10.12
CA SER A 253 1.06 -8.62 -10.87
C SER A 253 2.03 -8.64 -12.04
N SER A 254 2.78 -9.72 -12.20
CA SER A 254 3.53 -10.02 -13.42
C SER A 254 2.94 -11.25 -14.11
N SER A 255 2.84 -11.24 -15.44
CA SER A 255 2.23 -12.32 -16.21
C SER A 255 2.77 -12.40 -17.65
N LEU A 256 2.42 -13.49 -18.33
CA LEU A 256 2.55 -13.60 -19.78
C LEU A 256 1.36 -12.93 -20.46
N ASN A 257 1.62 -11.95 -21.34
CA ASN A 257 0.64 -11.22 -22.15
C ASN A 257 -0.58 -10.75 -21.35
N SER A 258 -0.33 -10.16 -20.18
CA SER A 258 -1.35 -9.55 -19.31
C SER A 258 -2.49 -10.48 -18.85
N GLY A 259 -2.27 -11.80 -18.71
CA GLY A 259 -3.36 -12.66 -18.22
C GLY A 259 -2.98 -14.02 -17.63
N VAL A 260 -2.07 -14.78 -18.25
CA VAL A 260 -1.86 -16.18 -17.85
C VAL A 260 -0.76 -16.29 -16.81
N GLY A 261 -1.01 -17.06 -15.74
CA GLY A 261 0.02 -17.46 -14.79
C GLY A 261 0.45 -16.35 -13.83
N SER A 262 -0.42 -15.38 -13.53
CA SER A 262 -0.02 -14.19 -12.79
C SER A 262 0.68 -14.49 -11.46
N ARG A 263 1.70 -13.71 -11.16
CA ARG A 263 2.48 -13.78 -9.92
C ARG A 263 2.55 -12.43 -9.25
N ALA A 264 2.41 -12.43 -7.94
CA ALA A 264 2.75 -11.28 -7.12
C ALA A 264 4.26 -11.02 -7.20
N PHE A 265 4.65 -9.75 -7.13
CA PHE A 265 6.05 -9.36 -7.10
C PHE A 265 6.31 -8.31 -6.02
N LEU A 266 7.57 -8.22 -5.59
CA LEU A 266 8.16 -7.10 -4.89
C LEU A 266 9.24 -6.51 -5.82
N TRP A 267 9.20 -5.20 -6.03
CA TRP A 267 10.22 -4.50 -6.82
C TRP A 267 10.83 -3.37 -6.00
N SER A 268 12.14 -3.19 -6.15
CA SER A 268 12.90 -2.03 -5.69
C SER A 268 13.86 -1.60 -6.79
N GLU A 269 14.31 -0.35 -6.78
CA GLU A 269 15.38 0.08 -7.69
C GLU A 269 16.68 -0.69 -7.49
N ALA A 270 16.96 -1.13 -6.25
CA ALA A 270 18.21 -1.81 -5.90
C ALA A 270 18.24 -3.27 -6.36
N ASP A 271 17.11 -3.97 -6.23
CA ASP A 271 17.03 -5.43 -6.40
C ASP A 271 16.29 -5.85 -7.67
N GLY A 272 15.62 -4.90 -8.34
CA GLY A 272 14.73 -5.19 -9.45
C GLY A 272 13.50 -5.97 -8.99
N MET A 273 12.89 -6.73 -9.92
CA MET A 273 11.67 -7.49 -9.64
C MET A 273 11.98 -8.87 -9.06
N LEU A 274 11.44 -9.15 -7.88
CA LEU A 274 11.49 -10.44 -7.21
C LEU A 274 10.10 -11.05 -7.13
N GLU A 275 9.99 -12.36 -7.40
CA GLU A 275 8.73 -13.09 -7.22
C GLU A 275 8.38 -13.16 -5.73
N VAL A 276 7.11 -12.89 -5.41
CA VAL A 276 6.57 -13.14 -4.07
C VAL A 276 6.01 -14.56 -4.04
N PRO A 277 6.51 -15.44 -3.15
CA PRO A 277 5.97 -16.78 -3.02
C PRO A 277 4.49 -16.71 -2.65
N LEU A 278 3.64 -17.57 -3.22
CA LEU A 278 2.22 -17.60 -2.89
C LEU A 278 1.95 -18.59 -1.74
N PRO A 279 0.85 -18.43 -0.98
CA PRO A 279 0.47 -19.40 0.05
C PRO A 279 0.34 -20.82 -0.50
N ALA A 280 0.64 -21.81 0.34
CA ALA A 280 0.55 -23.22 -0.01
C ALA A 280 -0.84 -23.58 -0.58
N GLY A 281 -0.86 -24.38 -1.65
CA GLY A 281 -2.09 -24.78 -2.34
C GLY A 281 -2.62 -23.75 -3.36
N THR A 282 -1.93 -22.64 -3.58
CA THR A 282 -2.27 -21.65 -4.62
C THR A 282 -1.25 -21.65 -5.74
N SER A 283 -1.66 -21.20 -6.93
CA SER A 283 -0.85 -21.29 -8.16
C SER A 283 -0.82 -20.02 -9.00
N GLN A 284 -1.58 -18.98 -8.63
CA GLN A 284 -1.62 -17.66 -9.28
C GLN A 284 -2.01 -16.61 -8.25
N GLY A 285 -1.59 -15.36 -8.44
CA GLY A 285 -1.90 -14.29 -7.50
C GLY A 285 -1.35 -12.94 -7.92
N GLN A 286 -1.67 -11.92 -7.13
CA GLN A 286 -1.23 -10.55 -7.30
C GLN A 286 -1.06 -9.87 -5.94
N GLY A 287 -0.03 -9.04 -5.81
CA GLY A 287 0.06 -8.07 -4.71
C GLY A 287 -0.81 -6.86 -5.00
N ARG A 288 -1.42 -6.26 -3.97
CA ARG A 288 -2.28 -5.08 -4.08
C ARG A 288 -1.74 -3.91 -3.27
N GLY A 289 -1.30 -4.18 -2.04
CA GLY A 289 -0.70 -3.19 -1.15
C GLY A 289 0.66 -3.63 -0.64
N VAL A 290 1.54 -2.67 -0.42
CA VAL A 290 2.90 -2.89 0.13
C VAL A 290 3.21 -1.80 1.15
N ASN A 291 3.78 -2.16 2.29
CA ASN A 291 4.20 -1.21 3.32
C ASN A 291 5.71 -0.95 3.32
N ALA A 292 6.19 -0.03 4.16
CA ALA A 292 7.60 0.34 4.25
C ALA A 292 8.55 -0.81 4.66
N SER A 293 8.01 -1.89 5.26
CA SER A 293 8.80 -3.08 5.60
C SER A 293 8.89 -4.08 4.45
N GLY A 294 8.30 -3.79 3.29
CA GLY A 294 8.22 -4.71 2.16
C GLY A 294 7.17 -5.80 2.34
N TRP A 295 6.30 -5.70 3.35
CA TRP A 295 5.18 -6.64 3.51
C TRP A 295 4.13 -6.37 2.46
N ILE A 296 3.63 -7.43 1.84
CA ILE A 296 2.68 -7.35 0.73
C ILE A 296 1.39 -8.04 1.11
N VAL A 297 0.26 -7.39 0.81
CA VAL A 297 -1.05 -8.03 0.85
C VAL A 297 -1.65 -8.09 -0.53
N GLY A 298 -2.49 -9.09 -0.77
CA GLY A 298 -3.14 -9.25 -2.07
C GLY A 298 -4.12 -10.40 -2.07
N SER A 299 -4.31 -10.99 -3.24
CA SER A 299 -5.08 -12.22 -3.39
C SER A 299 -4.33 -13.23 -4.23
N ALA A 300 -4.43 -14.49 -3.82
CA ALA A 300 -3.90 -15.66 -4.51
C ALA A 300 -5.05 -16.65 -4.72
N SER A 301 -5.06 -17.40 -5.83
CA SER A 301 -5.78 -18.67 -6.06
C SER A 301 -6.24 -18.83 -7.52
N SER A 302 -6.58 -20.07 -7.87
CA SER A 302 -7.14 -20.51 -9.15
C SER A 302 -8.64 -20.88 -9.12
N ALA A 303 -9.27 -21.17 -7.96
CA ALA A 303 -10.67 -21.63 -7.88
C ALA A 303 -11.55 -20.81 -6.91
N THR A 304 -11.00 -20.40 -5.76
CA THR A 304 -11.55 -19.36 -4.87
C THR A 304 -10.66 -18.12 -4.93
N SER A 305 -10.83 -17.12 -4.06
CA SER A 305 -9.86 -16.03 -3.89
C SER A 305 -9.37 -16.03 -2.45
N ILE A 306 -8.07 -16.22 -2.22
CA ILE A 306 -7.47 -16.32 -0.89
C ILE A 306 -6.64 -15.06 -0.65
N PRO A 307 -7.08 -14.13 0.21
CA PRO A 307 -6.27 -13.01 0.61
C PRO A 307 -5.08 -13.49 1.44
N PHE A 308 -3.91 -12.91 1.20
CA PHE A 308 -2.67 -13.31 1.84
C PHE A 308 -1.88 -12.12 2.37
N LEU A 309 -0.96 -12.40 3.29
CA LEU A 309 0.13 -11.53 3.72
C LEU A 309 1.46 -12.22 3.40
N TYR A 310 2.35 -11.51 2.72
CA TYR A 310 3.77 -11.81 2.61
C TYR A 310 4.53 -10.95 3.62
N ASP A 311 5.34 -11.58 4.47
CA ASP A 311 6.05 -10.94 5.59
C ASP A 311 7.52 -10.58 5.28
N GLY A 312 7.92 -10.65 4.01
CA GLY A 312 9.30 -10.49 3.58
C GLY A 312 10.07 -11.82 3.47
N ILE A 313 9.48 -12.93 3.91
CA ILE A 313 10.08 -14.27 3.82
C ILE A 313 9.09 -15.27 3.22
N THR A 314 7.88 -15.34 3.77
CA THR A 314 6.85 -16.30 3.39
C THR A 314 5.49 -15.66 3.24
N SER A 315 4.59 -16.35 2.52
CA SER A 315 3.20 -15.92 2.39
C SER A 315 2.25 -16.87 3.11
N VAL A 316 1.34 -16.28 3.88
CA VAL A 316 0.31 -16.99 4.64
C VAL A 316 -1.07 -16.45 4.30
N SER A 317 -2.10 -17.30 4.38
CA SER A 317 -3.49 -16.87 4.25
C SER A 317 -3.87 -15.93 5.40
N LEU A 318 -4.57 -14.85 5.12
CA LEU A 318 -5.08 -13.96 6.18
C LEU A 318 -6.02 -14.68 7.16
N GLN A 319 -6.72 -15.73 6.73
CA GLN A 319 -7.55 -16.55 7.62
C GLN A 319 -6.74 -17.14 8.78
N SER A 320 -5.50 -17.58 8.50
CA SER A 320 -4.63 -18.23 9.49
C SER A 320 -4.10 -17.27 10.55
N LEU A 321 -4.19 -15.96 10.30
CA LEU A 321 -3.71 -14.93 11.20
C LEU A 321 -4.79 -14.42 12.16
N LEU A 322 -6.05 -14.87 12.03
CA LEU A 322 -7.16 -14.32 12.80
C LEU A 322 -7.23 -14.90 14.22
N SER A 323 -7.21 -14.03 15.23
CA SER A 323 -7.60 -14.37 16.60
C SER A 323 -9.10 -14.13 16.79
N GLY A 324 -9.90 -15.20 16.76
CA GLY A 324 -11.36 -15.09 16.93
C GLY A 324 -12.09 -14.72 15.64
N ALA A 325 -12.10 -15.63 14.66
CA ALA A 325 -12.72 -15.44 13.35
C ALA A 325 -14.21 -15.86 13.28
N ALA A 326 -14.99 -15.67 14.35
CA ALA A 326 -16.37 -16.17 14.38
C ALA A 326 -17.19 -15.56 13.22
N GLY A 327 -17.66 -16.42 12.31
CA GLY A 327 -18.44 -16.04 11.14
C GLY A 327 -17.64 -15.52 9.93
N TRP A 328 -16.33 -15.27 10.07
CA TRP A 328 -15.48 -14.84 8.95
C TRP A 328 -14.97 -16.03 8.15
N ASP A 329 -15.12 -15.95 6.83
CA ASP A 329 -14.54 -16.87 5.86
C ASP A 329 -13.77 -16.10 4.79
N LEU A 330 -12.44 -16.22 4.88
CA LEU A 330 -11.48 -15.66 3.95
C LEU A 330 -10.90 -16.73 2.99
N THR A 331 -11.50 -17.92 2.92
CA THR A 331 -10.93 -19.08 2.19
C THR A 331 -11.78 -19.55 1.02
N SER A 332 -13.11 -19.49 1.15
CA SER A 332 -14.03 -20.04 0.16
C SER A 332 -14.63 -19.01 -0.81
N GLY A 333 -14.62 -17.72 -0.45
CA GLY A 333 -15.21 -16.66 -1.25
C GLY A 333 -14.47 -16.42 -2.57
N THR A 334 -15.21 -16.23 -3.66
CA THR A 334 -14.65 -15.93 -4.99
C THR A 334 -14.22 -14.47 -5.14
N SER A 335 -14.60 -13.62 -4.19
CA SER A 335 -14.33 -12.19 -4.21
C SER A 335 -13.43 -11.73 -3.06
N ASN A 336 -13.02 -12.61 -2.14
CA ASN A 336 -12.21 -12.24 -0.98
C ASN A 336 -10.85 -11.66 -1.43
N ALA A 337 -10.44 -10.55 -0.84
CA ALA A 337 -9.21 -9.88 -1.23
C ALA A 337 -8.74 -8.95 -0.11
N ALA A 338 -7.42 -8.78 0.00
CA ALA A 338 -6.81 -7.68 0.72
C ALA A 338 -6.31 -6.66 -0.31
N PHE A 339 -6.65 -5.39 -0.10
CA PHE A 339 -6.38 -4.33 -1.07
C PHE A 339 -5.28 -3.37 -0.62
N SER A 340 -5.12 -3.17 0.69
CA SER A 340 -4.15 -2.21 1.21
C SER A 340 -3.64 -2.61 2.60
N ILE A 341 -2.38 -2.22 2.88
CA ILE A 341 -1.68 -2.44 4.14
C ILE A 341 -0.96 -1.15 4.54
N SER A 342 -1.02 -0.79 5.83
CA SER A 342 -0.33 0.38 6.39
C SER A 342 1.06 0.03 6.92
N ASP A 343 1.85 1.06 7.27
CA ASP A 343 3.20 0.88 7.82
C ASP A 343 3.21 0.26 9.22
N ASN A 344 2.12 0.41 9.97
CA ASN A 344 1.89 -0.31 11.24
C ASN A 344 1.08 -1.61 11.07
N GLY A 345 0.95 -2.12 9.85
CA GLY A 345 0.42 -3.45 9.57
C GLY A 345 -1.10 -3.59 9.64
N ILE A 346 -1.87 -2.49 9.66
CA ILE A 346 -3.33 -2.54 9.47
C ILE A 346 -3.62 -2.97 8.03
N ILE A 347 -4.50 -3.96 7.86
CA ILE A 347 -4.87 -4.49 6.54
C ILE A 347 -6.35 -4.23 6.30
N THR A 348 -6.72 -3.81 5.09
CA THR A 348 -8.13 -3.66 4.68
C THR A 348 -8.44 -4.45 3.42
N GLY A 349 -9.71 -4.84 3.28
CA GLY A 349 -10.15 -5.73 2.22
C GLY A 349 -11.62 -6.06 2.29
N ARG A 350 -11.97 -7.21 1.70
CA ARG A 350 -13.29 -7.83 1.84
C ARG A 350 -13.19 -9.33 2.02
N GLY A 351 -14.14 -9.87 2.76
CA GLY A 351 -14.31 -11.29 3.05
C GLY A 351 -15.80 -11.66 3.11
N LEU A 352 -16.10 -12.92 3.42
CA LEU A 352 -17.46 -13.31 3.79
C LEU A 352 -17.60 -13.22 5.32
N LEU A 353 -18.62 -12.51 5.78
CA LEU A 353 -19.07 -12.52 7.18
C LEU A 353 -20.47 -13.13 7.21
N ASN A 354 -20.60 -14.33 7.79
CA ASN A 354 -21.84 -15.11 7.81
C ASN A 354 -22.45 -15.28 6.40
N GLY A 355 -21.60 -15.49 5.39
CA GLY A 355 -21.99 -15.66 3.98
C GLY A 355 -22.21 -14.36 3.20
N VAL A 356 -22.07 -13.18 3.82
CA VAL A 356 -22.27 -11.88 3.18
C VAL A 356 -20.92 -11.21 2.90
N VAL A 357 -20.73 -10.69 1.67
CA VAL A 357 -19.54 -9.91 1.32
C VAL A 357 -19.48 -8.65 2.19
N THR A 358 -18.45 -8.59 3.03
CA THR A 358 -18.28 -7.56 4.05
C THR A 358 -16.86 -7.04 4.01
N GLY A 359 -16.72 -5.71 3.97
CA GLY A 359 -15.43 -5.05 4.09
C GLY A 359 -14.86 -5.21 5.49
N PHE A 360 -13.54 -5.32 5.61
CA PHE A 360 -12.91 -5.50 6.92
C PHE A 360 -11.75 -4.54 7.16
N VAL A 361 -11.44 -4.35 8.44
CA VAL A 361 -10.15 -3.83 8.94
C VAL A 361 -9.54 -4.89 9.85
N MET A 362 -8.33 -5.33 9.54
CA MET A 362 -7.54 -6.23 10.36
C MET A 362 -6.51 -5.42 11.13
N VAL A 363 -6.57 -5.50 12.46
CA VAL A 363 -5.71 -4.78 13.40
C VAL A 363 -4.75 -5.78 14.07
N PRO A 364 -3.42 -5.59 14.01
CA PRO A 364 -2.47 -6.44 14.71
C PRO A 364 -2.77 -6.50 16.21
N VAL A 365 -2.76 -7.71 16.77
CA VAL A 365 -2.82 -7.94 18.22
C VAL A 365 -1.43 -7.65 18.78
N PRO A 366 -1.29 -6.72 19.73
CA PRO A 366 -0.01 -6.45 20.36
C PRO A 366 0.55 -7.71 21.03
N GLU A 367 1.81 -8.04 20.73
CA GLU A 367 2.56 -9.11 21.41
C GLU A 367 2.52 -8.89 22.95
N PRO A 368 2.34 -9.95 23.77
CA PRO A 368 2.30 -9.83 25.23
C PRO A 368 3.51 -9.12 25.84
N THR A 369 4.68 -9.24 25.21
CA THR A 369 5.93 -8.60 25.64
C THR A 369 5.91 -7.09 25.41
N SER A 370 5.27 -6.61 24.35
CA SER A 370 5.07 -5.18 24.06
C SER A 370 4.22 -4.50 25.15
N ILE A 371 3.22 -5.21 25.68
CA ILE A 371 2.40 -4.75 26.82
C ILE A 371 3.24 -4.71 28.10
N GLY A 372 4.07 -5.73 28.34
CA GLY A 372 4.99 -5.79 29.47
C GLY A 372 6.00 -4.64 29.50
N LEU A 373 6.63 -4.33 28.36
CA LEU A 373 7.59 -3.21 28.24
C LEU A 373 6.93 -1.84 28.46
N LEU A 374 5.71 -1.64 27.95
CA LEU A 374 4.95 -0.40 28.19
C LEU A 374 4.62 -0.22 29.68
N ALA A 375 4.22 -1.29 30.35
CA ALA A 375 3.93 -1.29 31.79
C ALA A 375 5.19 -1.02 32.64
N VAL A 376 6.34 -1.61 32.28
CA VAL A 376 7.62 -1.36 32.95
C VAL A 376 8.07 0.09 32.75
N GLY A 377 7.93 0.63 31.54
CA GLY A 377 8.24 2.03 31.24
C GLY A 377 7.40 3.02 32.03
N ALA A 378 6.08 2.80 32.09
CA ALA A 378 5.17 3.62 32.89
C ALA A 378 5.47 3.53 34.40
N GLY A 379 5.80 2.33 34.90
CA GLY A 379 6.22 2.11 36.28
C GLY A 379 7.52 2.86 36.64
N ALA A 380 8.52 2.83 35.76
CA ALA A 380 9.79 3.53 35.96
C ALA A 380 9.61 5.06 36.01
N ILE A 381 8.72 5.62 35.18
CA ILE A 381 8.38 7.05 35.18
C ILE A 381 7.64 7.43 36.47
N ALA A 382 6.69 6.60 36.93
CA ALA A 382 5.96 6.84 38.18
C ALA A 382 6.88 6.79 39.41
N ILE A 383 7.83 5.84 39.45
CA ILE A 383 8.84 5.74 40.52
C ILE A 383 9.77 6.95 40.51
N ARG A 384 10.21 7.41 39.32
CA ARG A 384 11.04 8.62 39.19
C ARG A 384 10.32 9.88 39.66
N ARG A 385 9.03 10.02 39.39
CA ARG A 385 8.22 11.15 39.87
C ARG A 385 8.02 11.13 41.39
N ARG A 386 7.88 9.94 42.01
CA ARG A 386 7.79 9.80 43.48
C ARG A 386 9.09 10.07 44.23
N ARG A 387 10.26 9.91 43.59
CA ARG A 387 11.57 10.18 44.21
C ARG A 387 12.00 11.65 44.12
N ASN A 388 11.31 12.43 43.28
CA ASN A 388 11.61 13.84 43.02
C ASN A 388 10.53 14.80 43.57
N ALA A 389 9.58 14.29 44.35
CA ALA A 389 8.55 15.06 45.08
C ALA A 389 8.79 14.87 46.58
#